data_AF-U2JDT5-F1
#
_entry.id   AF-U2JDT5-F1
#
_cell.length_a   1.000
_cell.length_b   1.000
_cell.length_c   1.000
_cell.angle_alpha   90.00
_cell.angle_beta   90.00
_cell.angle_gamma   90.00
#
_symmetry.space_group_name_H-M   'P 1'
#
loop_
_entity.id
_entity.type
_entity.pdbx_description
1 polymer ?
#
loop_
_entity_poly.entity_id
_entity_poly.type
_entity_poly.pdbx_seq_one_letter_code
_entity_poly.pdbx_strand_id
1 'polypeptide(L)'
;MRLSAKLKQVDRYYIQKEIEDAYNRSTLLDEREVDIVEDRIGQITYKQMSCGGMLLIDVTMTLQQAMTDIFKIDGESVMMEFMFDSKIEADIDKLTHSTWNLANTHNITFSKNYHGRFKMPPNIPVQFLIIILSKEYYFNLIPKDYILHKEFVNNIFEQKTATLSRKMLQFNPYIHAVIHEIRSCTRKGELKRLYIENKIQELLLLQLEINQKQHLLYNKSGLNDRDHKKLLEAKNILDIGFRDAPGIPELARMSYLNEFKLKKGFKSCFGMTIKSYVISLRMRHAIDLLNEEKHSITEIAYLCGYNGIVQFSTAFKNFYGYAPSNMK
;
A
#
# COMPACT_ATOMS: atom_id res chain seq x y z
N MET A 1 6.80 -14.56 -13.74
CA MET A 1 6.29 -13.17 -13.58
C MET A 1 7.34 -12.13 -13.94
N ARG A 2 6.93 -10.91 -14.33
CA ARG A 2 7.83 -9.83 -14.72
C ARG A 2 7.57 -8.57 -13.89
N LEU A 3 8.60 -8.08 -13.22
CA LEU A 3 8.59 -6.87 -12.42
C LEU A 3 9.18 -5.69 -13.21
N SER A 4 8.55 -4.52 -13.10
CA SER A 4 9.17 -3.25 -13.48
C SER A 4 8.78 -2.10 -12.55
N ALA A 5 9.74 -1.22 -12.28
CA ALA A 5 9.53 0.04 -11.56
C ALA A 5 10.14 1.20 -12.37
N LYS A 6 9.35 2.26 -12.56
CA LYS A 6 9.65 3.35 -13.48
C LYS A 6 9.25 4.70 -12.88
N LEU A 7 10.19 5.63 -12.85
CA LEU A 7 9.92 7.02 -12.52
C LEU A 7 9.29 7.74 -13.71
N LYS A 8 8.02 8.13 -13.57
CA LYS A 8 7.21 8.71 -14.65
C LYS A 8 7.80 9.99 -15.24
N GLN A 9 8.29 10.89 -14.40
CA GLN A 9 8.70 12.25 -14.77
C GLN A 9 9.95 12.27 -15.67
N VAL A 10 10.81 11.26 -15.57
CA VAL A 10 12.08 11.15 -16.30
C VAL A 10 12.10 9.97 -17.27
N ASP A 11 10.97 9.27 -17.41
CA ASP A 11 10.82 8.04 -18.19
C ASP A 11 11.85 6.95 -17.88
N ARG A 12 12.37 6.91 -16.64
CA ARG A 12 13.50 6.06 -16.24
C ARG A 12 13.04 4.81 -15.51
N TYR A 13 13.31 3.63 -16.08
CA TYR A 13 13.26 2.39 -15.33
C TYR A 13 14.45 2.31 -14.38
N TYR A 14 14.18 2.01 -13.12
CA TYR A 14 15.24 1.72 -12.13
C TYR A 14 15.22 0.27 -11.65
N ILE A 15 14.11 -0.46 -11.83
CA ILE A 15 14.04 -1.91 -11.63
C ILE A 15 13.37 -2.56 -12.84
N GLN A 16 13.99 -3.61 -13.36
CA GLN A 16 13.39 -4.55 -14.32
C GLN A 16 13.93 -5.95 -14.00
N LYS A 17 13.05 -6.89 -13.70
CA LYS A 17 13.45 -8.26 -13.33
C LYS A 17 12.39 -9.25 -13.78
N GLU A 18 12.85 -10.35 -14.36
CA GLU A 18 12.03 -11.53 -14.58
C GLU A 18 12.28 -12.53 -13.46
N ILE A 19 11.20 -13.16 -13.00
CA ILE A 19 11.22 -14.13 -11.91
C ILE A 19 10.50 -15.37 -12.46
N GLU A 20 11.18 -16.51 -12.36
CA GLU A 20 10.58 -17.81 -12.68
C GLU A 20 9.38 -18.06 -11.78
N ASP A 21 8.33 -18.68 -12.30
CA ASP A 21 7.15 -18.98 -11.48
C ASP A 21 7.36 -20.24 -10.62
N ALA A 22 8.26 -21.14 -11.04
CA ALA A 22 8.50 -22.41 -10.38
C ALA A 22 9.32 -22.25 -9.09
N TYR A 23 8.88 -22.92 -8.03
CA TYR A 23 9.71 -23.07 -6.85
C TYR A 23 10.80 -24.13 -7.09
N ASN A 24 12.06 -23.75 -6.93
CA ASN A 24 13.18 -24.68 -7.11
C ASN A 24 14.23 -24.56 -6.01
N ARG A 25 14.32 -25.63 -5.20
CA ARG A 25 15.26 -25.80 -4.08
C ARG A 25 16.74 -25.87 -4.46
N SER A 26 17.08 -25.95 -5.75
CA SER A 26 18.46 -26.01 -6.23
C SER A 26 18.92 -24.70 -6.88
N THR A 27 18.04 -23.71 -7.05
CA THR A 27 18.39 -22.42 -7.67
C THR A 27 19.34 -21.63 -6.78
N LEU A 28 20.48 -21.21 -7.31
CA LEU A 28 21.39 -20.34 -6.58
C LEU A 28 20.73 -18.98 -6.29
N LEU A 29 21.12 -18.37 -5.17
CA LEU A 29 20.68 -17.03 -4.82
C LEU A 29 21.44 -16.01 -5.68
N ASP A 30 20.73 -15.37 -6.61
CA ASP A 30 21.23 -14.23 -7.36
C ASP A 30 21.12 -12.97 -6.50
N GLU A 31 22.21 -12.21 -6.41
CA GLU A 31 22.28 -10.98 -5.61
C GLU A 31 22.75 -9.82 -6.47
N ARG A 32 22.12 -8.67 -6.31
CA ARG A 32 22.55 -7.45 -6.98
C ARG A 32 22.31 -6.24 -6.08
N GLU A 33 23.31 -5.37 -6.02
CA GLU A 33 23.21 -4.05 -5.42
C GLU A 33 23.28 -3.01 -6.53
N VAL A 34 22.45 -1.99 -6.42
CA VAL A 34 22.35 -0.92 -7.42
C VAL A 34 22.32 0.41 -6.69
N ASP A 35 23.12 1.34 -7.17
CA ASP A 35 23.15 2.72 -6.71
C ASP A 35 23.01 3.64 -7.93
N ILE A 36 21.94 4.44 -7.95
CA ILE A 36 21.60 5.38 -9.02
C ILE A 36 21.67 6.77 -8.41
N VAL A 37 22.63 7.57 -8.88
CA VAL A 37 22.78 8.98 -8.50
C VAL A 37 22.69 9.80 -9.78
N GLU A 38 21.60 10.54 -9.94
CA GLU A 38 21.36 11.38 -11.12
C GLU A 38 20.72 12.70 -10.68
N ASP A 39 21.22 13.85 -11.13
CA ASP A 39 20.72 15.17 -10.69
C ASP A 39 19.20 15.32 -10.89
N ARG A 40 18.66 14.83 -12.01
CA ARG A 40 17.21 14.94 -12.28
C ARG A 40 16.35 14.02 -11.41
N ILE A 41 16.96 13.06 -10.72
CA ILE A 41 16.27 12.04 -9.92
C ILE A 41 16.54 12.22 -8.43
N GLY A 42 17.81 12.31 -8.03
CA GLY A 42 18.28 12.14 -6.66
C GLY A 42 19.08 10.85 -6.54
N GLN A 43 18.94 10.18 -5.39
CA GLN A 43 19.62 8.93 -5.10
C GLN A 43 18.61 7.80 -4.91
N ILE A 44 18.84 6.67 -5.57
CA ILE A 44 18.12 5.41 -5.36
C ILE A 44 19.15 4.32 -5.15
N THR A 45 19.16 3.73 -3.97
CA THR A 45 20.00 2.57 -3.66
C THR A 45 19.08 1.41 -3.32
N TYR A 46 19.34 0.25 -3.92
CA TYR A 46 18.60 -0.95 -3.56
C TYR A 46 19.45 -2.21 -3.63
N LYS A 47 19.10 -3.16 -2.78
CA LYS A 47 19.59 -4.53 -2.80
C LYS A 47 18.48 -5.45 -3.23
N GLN A 48 18.76 -6.31 -4.20
CA GLN A 48 17.85 -7.37 -4.61
C GLN A 48 18.48 -8.74 -4.42
N MET A 49 17.66 -9.71 -4.04
CA MET A 49 18.01 -11.13 -3.96
C MET A 49 16.90 -11.94 -4.61
N SER A 50 17.23 -12.89 -5.49
CA SER A 50 16.23 -13.72 -6.16
C SER A 50 16.66 -15.18 -6.28
N CYS A 51 15.71 -16.09 -6.10
CA CYS A 51 15.89 -17.52 -6.39
C CYS A 51 14.53 -18.21 -6.56
N GLY A 52 14.41 -19.08 -7.58
CA GLY A 52 13.32 -20.05 -7.78
C GLY A 52 11.95 -19.62 -7.28
N GLY A 53 11.36 -18.57 -7.86
CA GLY A 53 10.04 -18.07 -7.47
C GLY A 53 10.00 -16.96 -6.42
N MET A 54 11.14 -16.52 -5.88
CA MET A 54 11.23 -15.43 -4.90
C MET A 54 12.11 -14.28 -5.41
N LEU A 55 11.67 -13.06 -5.12
CA LEU A 55 12.45 -11.83 -5.26
C LEU A 55 12.26 -10.96 -4.02
N LEU A 56 13.33 -10.68 -3.30
CA LEU A 56 13.40 -9.69 -2.23
C LEU A 56 14.06 -8.43 -2.76
N ILE A 57 13.45 -7.26 -2.54
CA ILE A 57 14.05 -5.96 -2.86
C ILE A 57 13.94 -5.05 -1.64
N ASP A 58 15.07 -4.51 -1.21
CA ASP A 58 15.18 -3.52 -0.13
C ASP A 58 15.67 -2.20 -0.72
N VAL A 59 14.84 -1.17 -0.66
CA VAL A 59 15.03 0.10 -1.37
C VAL A 59 15.12 1.24 -0.38
N THR A 60 16.10 2.11 -0.62
CA THR A 60 16.18 3.46 -0.04
C THR A 60 16.29 4.46 -1.18
N MET A 61 15.45 5.49 -1.18
CA MET A 61 15.56 6.57 -2.14
C MET A 61 15.30 7.94 -1.53
N THR A 62 15.99 8.95 -2.05
CA THR A 62 15.72 10.37 -1.76
C THR A 62 15.69 11.10 -3.10
N LEU A 63 14.52 11.64 -3.44
CA LEU A 63 14.29 12.23 -4.75
C LEU A 63 14.45 13.75 -4.70
N GLN A 64 15.06 14.38 -5.72
CA GLN A 64 15.26 15.83 -5.74
C GLN A 64 13.96 16.61 -6.01
N GLN A 65 13.02 16.00 -6.72
CA GLN A 65 11.71 16.56 -7.05
C GLN A 65 10.59 15.57 -6.74
N ALA A 66 9.36 16.06 -6.66
CA ALA A 66 8.20 15.17 -6.53
C ALA A 66 8.13 14.25 -7.75
N MET A 67 8.04 12.94 -7.53
CA MET A 67 7.93 11.97 -8.62
C MET A 67 6.85 10.93 -8.37
N THR A 68 6.45 10.25 -9.43
CA THR A 68 5.55 9.11 -9.38
C THR A 68 6.30 7.87 -9.83
N ASP A 69 6.46 6.91 -8.91
CA ASP A 69 6.87 5.56 -9.29
C ASP A 69 5.67 4.79 -9.83
N ILE A 70 5.89 4.18 -10.99
CA ILE A 70 4.96 3.26 -11.63
C ILE A 70 5.54 1.85 -11.42
N PHE A 71 4.95 1.15 -10.46
CA PHE A 71 5.34 -0.21 -10.10
C PHE A 71 4.37 -1.21 -10.72
N LYS A 72 4.91 -2.18 -11.46
CA LYS A 72 4.13 -3.19 -12.17
C LYS A 72 4.68 -4.58 -11.96
N ILE A 73 3.79 -5.53 -11.68
CA ILE A 73 4.08 -6.96 -11.74
C ILE A 73 3.11 -7.58 -12.75
N ASP A 74 3.64 -8.06 -13.86
CA ASP A 74 2.89 -8.85 -14.84
C ASP A 74 2.99 -10.33 -14.44
N GLY A 75 1.85 -10.93 -14.07
CA GLY A 75 1.75 -12.32 -13.60
C GLY A 75 1.36 -12.46 -12.12
N GLU A 76 0.82 -13.64 -11.78
CA GLU A 76 0.31 -13.94 -10.44
C GLU A 76 1.42 -13.85 -9.40
N SER A 77 1.22 -13.04 -8.37
CA SER A 77 2.21 -12.83 -7.32
C SER A 77 1.56 -12.65 -5.95
N VAL A 78 2.26 -13.12 -4.91
CA VAL A 78 2.00 -12.81 -3.51
C VAL A 78 3.14 -11.91 -3.03
N MET A 79 2.84 -10.68 -2.67
CA MET A 79 3.80 -9.67 -2.27
C MET A 79 3.67 -9.37 -0.77
N MET A 80 4.74 -9.54 -0.01
CA MET A 80 4.85 -9.09 1.37
C MET A 80 5.49 -7.70 1.36
N GLU A 81 4.79 -6.71 1.91
CA GLU A 81 5.15 -5.30 1.83
C GLU A 81 5.55 -4.79 3.21
N PHE A 82 6.69 -4.12 3.34
CA PHE A 82 7.19 -3.53 4.59
C PHE A 82 7.63 -2.09 4.36
N MET A 83 6.88 -1.12 4.90
CA MET A 83 7.12 0.32 4.77
C MET A 83 7.73 0.86 6.05
N PHE A 84 8.90 1.51 5.99
CA PHE A 84 9.64 1.99 7.18
C PHE A 84 9.35 3.44 7.50
N ASP A 85 9.50 4.30 6.50
CA ASP A 85 9.18 5.72 6.59
C ASP A 85 8.69 6.14 5.21
N SER A 86 7.42 6.55 5.15
CA SER A 86 6.80 6.91 3.90
C SER A 86 5.71 7.95 4.12
N LYS A 87 5.95 9.14 3.59
CA LYS A 87 4.89 10.06 3.18
C LYS A 87 4.63 9.80 1.71
N ILE A 88 3.91 8.71 1.41
CA ILE A 88 3.62 8.32 0.02
C ILE A 88 2.12 8.40 -0.19
N GLU A 89 1.72 8.97 -1.32
CA GLU A 89 0.35 8.81 -1.80
C GLU A 89 0.33 7.63 -2.76
N ALA A 90 -0.44 6.60 -2.43
CA ALA A 90 -0.56 5.41 -3.28
C ALA A 90 -1.92 5.38 -3.97
N ASP A 91 -1.89 5.02 -5.24
CA ASP A 91 -3.04 4.65 -6.05
C ASP A 91 -2.77 3.26 -6.62
N ILE A 92 -3.45 2.25 -6.07
CA ILE A 92 -3.25 0.84 -6.40
C ILE A 92 -4.54 0.33 -7.05
N ASP A 93 -4.44 -0.11 -8.31
CA ASP A 93 -5.52 -0.76 -9.08
C ASP A 93 -6.91 -0.09 -8.97
N LYS A 94 -6.99 1.24 -8.80
CA LYS A 94 -8.24 1.99 -8.59
C LYS A 94 -9.05 1.58 -7.35
N LEU A 95 -8.50 0.75 -6.47
CA LEU A 95 -9.19 0.19 -5.29
C LEU A 95 -9.02 1.09 -4.05
N THR A 96 -7.91 1.80 -3.95
CA THR A 96 -7.62 2.71 -2.84
C THR A 96 -6.86 3.93 -3.30
N HIS A 97 -7.29 5.06 -2.78
CA HIS A 97 -6.83 6.38 -3.13
C HIS A 97 -6.50 7.01 -1.77
N SER A 98 -5.37 6.60 -1.19
CA SER A 98 -5.04 6.90 0.21
C SER A 98 -3.65 7.51 0.32
N THR A 99 -3.61 8.67 0.97
CA THR A 99 -2.39 9.24 1.57
C THR A 99 -2.01 8.35 2.73
N TRP A 100 -0.90 7.65 2.60
CA TRP A 100 -0.37 6.75 3.58
C TRP A 100 0.74 7.47 4.33
N ASN A 101 0.47 7.86 5.58
CA ASN A 101 1.55 8.13 6.54
C ASN A 101 1.82 6.78 7.23
N LEU A 102 2.59 5.95 6.53
CA LEU A 102 2.81 4.54 6.86
C LEU A 102 4.27 4.37 7.27
N ALA A 103 4.57 4.81 8.49
CA ALA A 103 5.81 4.45 9.13
C ALA A 103 5.65 3.08 9.80
N ASN A 104 6.62 2.19 9.58
CA ASN A 104 6.72 0.85 10.16
C ASN A 104 5.45 0.01 10.01
N THR A 105 4.97 -0.15 8.78
CA THR A 105 3.75 -0.94 8.51
C THR A 105 3.93 -2.01 7.45
N HIS A 106 3.12 -3.06 7.53
CA HIS A 106 3.17 -4.19 6.61
C HIS A 106 1.80 -4.68 6.16
N ASN A 107 1.79 -5.41 5.04
CA ASN A 107 0.69 -6.29 4.64
C ASN A 107 1.21 -7.40 3.71
N ILE A 108 0.31 -8.30 3.32
CA ILE A 108 0.54 -9.25 2.23
C ILE A 108 -0.57 -9.04 1.20
N THR A 109 -0.19 -8.91 -0.06
CA THR A 109 -1.11 -8.65 -1.17
C THR A 109 -0.96 -9.73 -2.23
N PHE A 110 -2.07 -10.28 -2.71
CA PHE A 110 -2.11 -11.10 -3.91
C PHE A 110 -2.70 -10.30 -5.06
N SER A 111 -2.14 -10.47 -6.26
CA SER A 111 -2.72 -9.95 -7.50
C SER A 111 -2.31 -10.82 -8.69
N LYS A 112 -3.16 -10.85 -9.74
CA LYS A 112 -2.81 -11.47 -11.02
C LYS A 112 -1.92 -10.58 -11.88
N ASN A 113 -2.18 -9.28 -11.85
CA ASN A 113 -1.32 -8.25 -12.40
C ASN A 113 -1.42 -7.08 -11.44
N TYR A 114 -0.28 -6.63 -10.93
CA TYR A 114 -0.23 -5.51 -10.01
C TYR A 114 0.07 -4.23 -10.78
N HIS A 115 -0.71 -3.18 -10.56
CA HIS A 115 -0.37 -1.82 -11.03
C HIS A 115 -0.50 -0.79 -9.91
N GLY A 116 0.65 -0.40 -9.35
CA GLY A 116 0.75 0.64 -8.35
C GLY A 116 1.30 1.94 -8.92
N ARG A 117 0.74 3.07 -8.47
CA ARG A 117 1.29 4.40 -8.67
C ARG A 117 1.57 5.05 -7.32
N PHE A 118 2.82 5.40 -7.08
CA PHE A 118 3.26 5.96 -5.80
C PHE A 118 3.81 7.36 -6.01
N LYS A 119 3.06 8.38 -5.56
CA LYS A 119 3.55 9.76 -5.54
C LYS A 119 4.45 9.94 -4.31
N MET A 120 5.68 10.34 -4.56
CA MET A 120 6.72 10.53 -3.56
C MET A 120 7.13 12.00 -3.52
N PRO A 121 7.18 12.61 -2.34
CA PRO A 121 7.60 14.00 -2.18
C PRO A 121 9.12 14.16 -2.35
N PRO A 122 9.58 15.37 -2.71
CA PRO A 122 11.01 15.67 -2.81
C PRO A 122 11.67 15.69 -1.42
N ASN A 123 12.95 15.32 -1.37
CA ASN A 123 13.85 15.45 -0.22
C ASN A 123 13.38 14.73 1.05
N ILE A 124 12.46 13.78 0.93
CA ILE A 124 12.03 12.90 2.02
C ILE A 124 12.52 11.49 1.70
N PRO A 125 13.34 10.88 2.57
CA PRO A 125 13.74 9.49 2.40
C PRO A 125 12.51 8.58 2.34
N VAL A 126 12.47 7.73 1.32
CA VAL A 126 11.50 6.65 1.18
C VAL A 126 12.24 5.34 1.37
N GLN A 127 11.77 4.54 2.31
CA GLN A 127 12.36 3.23 2.63
C GLN A 127 11.29 2.15 2.69
N PHE A 128 11.50 1.09 1.92
CA PHE A 128 10.64 -0.08 1.92
C PHE A 128 11.42 -1.35 1.59
N LEU A 129 10.91 -2.46 2.09
CA LEU A 129 11.32 -3.81 1.71
C LEU A 129 10.09 -4.54 1.17
N ILE A 130 10.24 -5.16 0.00
CA ILE A 130 9.21 -6.00 -0.60
C ILE A 130 9.77 -7.40 -0.85
N ILE A 131 8.95 -8.41 -0.60
CA ILE A 131 9.23 -9.80 -0.97
C ILE A 131 8.11 -10.26 -1.89
N ILE A 132 8.45 -10.51 -3.15
CA ILE A 132 7.55 -10.99 -4.18
C ILE A 132 7.76 -12.50 -4.31
N LEU A 133 6.68 -13.26 -4.15
CA LEU A 133 6.65 -14.70 -4.20
C LEU A 133 5.73 -15.16 -5.34
N SER A 134 6.14 -16.21 -6.05
CA SER A 134 5.22 -16.98 -6.87
C SER A 134 4.19 -17.68 -5.98
N LYS A 135 3.05 -17.99 -6.58
CA LYS A 135 1.99 -18.74 -5.90
C LYS A 135 2.50 -20.08 -5.37
N GLU A 136 3.34 -20.77 -6.15
CA GLU A 136 3.95 -22.04 -5.73
C GLU A 136 4.92 -21.84 -4.56
N TYR A 137 5.75 -20.79 -4.61
CA TYR A 137 6.64 -20.47 -3.49
C TYR A 137 5.85 -20.22 -2.21
N TYR A 138 4.81 -19.38 -2.27
CA TYR A 138 3.97 -19.06 -1.11
C TYR A 138 3.32 -20.32 -0.50
N PHE A 139 2.81 -21.24 -1.32
CA PHE A 139 2.20 -22.47 -0.81
C PHE A 139 3.22 -23.52 -0.29
N ASN A 140 4.50 -23.37 -0.65
CA ASN A 140 5.58 -24.12 0.01
C ASN A 140 5.94 -23.56 1.40
N LEU A 141 5.69 -22.28 1.64
CA LEU A 141 5.87 -21.65 2.94
C LEU A 141 4.73 -21.98 3.91
N ILE A 142 3.49 -21.97 3.42
CA ILE A 142 2.30 -22.23 4.25
C ILE A 142 1.29 -23.11 3.51
N PRO A 143 0.85 -24.24 4.11
CA PRO A 143 -0.16 -25.10 3.49
C PRO A 143 -1.47 -24.36 3.24
N LYS A 144 -2.03 -24.54 2.03
CA LYS A 144 -3.23 -23.83 1.53
C LYS A 144 -4.51 -24.04 2.36
N ASP A 145 -4.57 -25.12 3.14
CA ASP A 145 -5.71 -25.53 3.94
C ASP A 145 -5.69 -24.95 5.36
N TYR A 146 -4.62 -24.23 5.73
CA TYR A 146 -4.52 -23.63 7.05
C TYR A 146 -5.54 -22.50 7.23
N ILE A 147 -6.25 -22.54 8.35
CA ILE A 147 -7.34 -21.58 8.64
C ILE A 147 -6.85 -20.13 8.71
N LEU A 148 -5.57 -19.91 9.02
CA LEU A 148 -4.95 -18.60 9.23
C LEU A 148 -5.03 -17.66 8.02
N HIS A 149 -5.13 -18.22 6.80
CA HIS A 149 -5.17 -17.44 5.56
C HIS A 149 -6.29 -17.86 4.61
N LYS A 150 -7.32 -18.60 5.10
CA LYS A 150 -8.32 -19.25 4.25
C LYS A 150 -9.04 -18.28 3.29
N GLU A 151 -9.44 -17.10 3.78
CA GLU A 151 -10.08 -16.07 2.94
C GLU A 151 -9.12 -15.57 1.85
N PHE A 152 -7.86 -15.33 2.22
CA PHE A 152 -6.82 -14.90 1.28
C PHE A 152 -6.56 -15.96 0.21
N VAL A 153 -6.49 -17.24 0.59
CA VAL A 153 -6.32 -18.37 -0.34
C VAL A 153 -7.49 -18.50 -1.31
N ASN A 154 -8.73 -18.32 -0.84
CA ASN A 154 -9.89 -18.31 -1.74
C ASN A 154 -9.75 -17.21 -2.80
N ASN A 155 -9.35 -16.00 -2.41
CA ASN A 155 -9.11 -14.91 -3.37
C ASN A 155 -7.97 -15.22 -4.35
N ILE A 156 -6.90 -15.90 -3.91
CA ILE A 156 -5.83 -16.39 -4.79
C ILE A 156 -6.39 -17.30 -5.89
N PHE A 157 -7.19 -18.31 -5.51
CA PHE A 157 -7.76 -19.26 -6.48
C PHE A 157 -8.82 -18.63 -7.39
N GLU A 158 -9.58 -17.65 -6.87
CA GLU A 158 -10.53 -16.85 -7.66
C GLU A 158 -9.85 -15.77 -8.52
N GLN A 159 -8.51 -15.64 -8.45
CA GLN A 159 -7.73 -14.62 -9.16
C GLN A 159 -8.18 -13.19 -8.86
N LYS A 160 -8.69 -12.95 -7.64
CA LYS A 160 -9.10 -11.63 -7.17
C LYS A 160 -7.97 -10.96 -6.42
N THR A 161 -7.62 -9.73 -6.80
CA THR A 161 -6.68 -8.92 -6.02
C THR A 161 -7.20 -8.79 -4.59
N ALA A 162 -6.38 -9.14 -3.62
CA ALA A 162 -6.77 -9.18 -2.22
C ALA A 162 -5.57 -8.93 -1.31
N THR A 163 -5.84 -8.45 -0.11
CA THR A 163 -4.84 -8.32 0.96
C THR A 163 -5.14 -9.31 2.08
N LEU A 164 -4.11 -9.81 2.76
CA LEU A 164 -4.24 -10.70 3.90
C LEU A 164 -4.90 -9.97 5.09
N SER A 165 -4.49 -8.72 5.33
CA SER A 165 -5.16 -7.85 6.28
C SER A 165 -5.91 -6.72 5.59
N ARG A 166 -7.03 -6.30 6.18
CA ARG A 166 -7.93 -5.25 5.65
C ARG A 166 -7.31 -3.85 5.66
N LYS A 167 -6.23 -3.66 6.43
CA LYS A 167 -5.46 -2.42 6.53
C LYS A 167 -3.98 -2.78 6.71
N MET A 168 -3.10 -1.82 6.45
CA MET A 168 -1.70 -1.93 6.83
C MET A 168 -1.58 -2.06 8.34
N LEU A 169 -0.80 -3.04 8.80
CA LEU A 169 -0.60 -3.34 10.22
C LEU A 169 0.76 -2.82 10.67
N GLN A 170 0.86 -2.40 11.92
CA GLN A 170 2.12 -1.90 12.50
C GLN A 170 3.11 -3.05 12.71
N PHE A 171 4.39 -2.79 12.49
CA PHE A 171 5.46 -3.72 12.86
C PHE A 171 5.38 -4.01 14.36
N ASN A 172 5.76 -5.23 14.74
CA ASN A 172 6.20 -5.51 16.08
C ASN A 172 7.75 -5.46 16.13
N PRO A 173 8.37 -5.45 17.32
CA PRO A 173 9.84 -5.45 17.43
C PRO A 173 10.52 -6.62 16.75
N TYR A 174 9.84 -7.77 16.63
CA TYR A 174 10.38 -8.97 15.99
C TYR A 174 10.48 -8.81 14.46
N ILE A 175 9.51 -8.16 13.81
CA ILE A 175 9.61 -7.81 12.38
C ILE A 175 10.82 -6.90 12.14
N HIS A 176 11.02 -5.90 13.00
CA HIS A 176 12.21 -5.04 12.93
C HIS A 176 13.51 -5.85 13.05
N ALA A 177 13.58 -6.76 14.02
CA ALA A 177 14.77 -7.59 14.24
C ALA A 177 15.06 -8.49 13.03
N VAL A 178 14.04 -9.15 12.48
CA VAL A 178 14.20 -10.05 11.32
C VAL A 178 14.64 -9.28 10.08
N ILE A 179 14.09 -8.09 9.81
CA ILE A 179 14.52 -7.30 8.66
C ILE A 179 15.95 -6.77 8.86
N HIS A 180 16.30 -6.34 10.07
CA HIS A 180 17.67 -5.97 10.38
C HIS A 180 18.64 -7.14 10.14
N GLU A 181 18.28 -8.34 10.58
CA GLU A 181 19.03 -9.57 10.35
C GLU A 181 19.22 -9.93 8.87
N ILE A 182 18.17 -9.76 8.05
CA ILE A 182 18.25 -9.90 6.58
C ILE A 182 19.27 -8.90 6.02
N ARG A 183 19.17 -7.63 6.42
CA ARG A 183 20.06 -6.54 5.96
C ARG A 183 21.52 -6.75 6.36
N SER A 184 21.76 -7.25 7.57
CA SER A 184 23.10 -7.49 8.11
C SER A 184 23.69 -8.85 7.74
N CYS A 185 23.05 -9.62 6.87
CA CYS A 185 23.48 -10.99 6.56
C CYS A 185 24.81 -11.02 5.78
N THR A 186 25.85 -11.56 6.41
CA THR A 186 27.20 -11.74 5.82
C THR A 186 27.45 -13.13 5.25
N ARG A 187 26.49 -14.05 5.39
CA ARG A 187 26.57 -15.41 4.81
C ARG A 187 26.65 -15.33 3.29
N LYS A 188 27.18 -16.38 2.65
CA LYS A 188 27.34 -16.48 1.19
C LYS A 188 26.80 -17.81 0.67
N GLY A 189 26.53 -17.85 -0.64
CA GLY A 189 26.09 -19.06 -1.35
C GLY A 189 24.85 -19.71 -0.73
N GLU A 190 24.85 -21.03 -0.66
CA GLU A 190 23.73 -21.83 -0.16
C GLU A 190 23.34 -21.50 1.30
N LEU A 191 24.32 -21.20 2.16
CA LEU A 191 24.04 -20.80 3.53
C LEU A 191 23.29 -19.48 3.62
N LYS A 192 23.62 -18.51 2.75
CA LYS A 192 22.87 -17.25 2.69
C LYS A 192 21.45 -17.51 2.22
N ARG A 193 21.30 -18.32 1.18
CA ARG A 193 20.00 -18.68 0.63
C ARG A 193 19.10 -19.28 1.72
N LEU A 194 19.52 -20.37 2.36
CA LEU A 194 18.74 -21.03 3.41
C LEU A 194 18.40 -20.06 4.56
N TYR A 195 19.34 -19.18 4.92
CA TYR A 195 19.09 -18.17 5.93
C TYR A 195 18.00 -17.18 5.52
N ILE A 196 18.06 -16.64 4.30
CA ILE A 196 17.05 -15.71 3.77
C ILE A 196 15.69 -16.40 3.64
N GLU A 197 15.62 -17.62 3.13
CA GLU A 197 14.36 -18.39 3.03
C GLU A 197 13.72 -18.58 4.41
N ASN A 198 14.51 -18.92 5.43
CA ASN A 198 14.03 -19.04 6.81
C ASN A 198 13.55 -17.70 7.39
N LYS A 199 14.24 -16.59 7.08
CA LYS A 199 13.83 -15.26 7.54
C LYS A 199 12.54 -14.79 6.86
N ILE A 200 12.31 -15.15 5.60
CA ILE A 200 11.03 -14.90 4.91
C ILE A 200 9.90 -15.71 5.58
N GLN A 201 10.14 -16.98 5.90
CA GLN A 201 9.18 -17.82 6.63
C GLN A 201 8.85 -17.21 8.01
N GLU A 202 9.85 -16.72 8.73
CA GLU A 202 9.68 -16.05 10.02
C GLU A 202 8.87 -14.76 9.90
N LEU A 203 9.14 -13.93 8.88
CA LEU A 203 8.32 -12.75 8.57
C LEU A 203 6.88 -13.14 8.29
N LEU A 204 6.62 -14.17 7.48
CA LEU A 204 5.27 -14.64 7.18
C LEU A 204 4.54 -15.06 8.47
N LEU A 205 5.21 -15.81 9.36
CA LEU A 205 4.65 -16.21 10.65
C LEU A 205 4.27 -14.99 11.49
N LEU A 206 5.16 -13.99 11.61
CA LEU A 206 4.91 -12.77 12.37
C LEU A 206 3.73 -11.96 11.78
N GLN A 207 3.64 -11.84 10.46
CA GLN A 207 2.54 -11.14 9.81
C GLN A 207 1.19 -11.87 10.04
N LEU A 208 1.18 -13.20 10.00
CA LEU A 208 -0.01 -14.01 10.32
C LEU A 208 -0.44 -13.87 11.78
N GLU A 209 0.52 -13.86 12.72
CA GLU A 209 0.24 -13.68 14.16
C GLU A 209 -0.41 -12.32 14.44
N ILE A 210 0.16 -11.24 13.89
CA ILE A 210 -0.39 -9.89 14.04
C ILE A 210 -1.79 -9.83 13.40
N ASN A 211 -1.98 -10.42 12.22
CA ASN A 211 -3.28 -10.43 11.56
C ASN A 211 -4.33 -11.19 12.39
N GLN A 212 -3.99 -12.35 12.95
CA GLN A 212 -4.89 -13.12 13.81
C GLN A 212 -5.33 -12.31 15.04
N LYS A 213 -4.39 -11.61 15.71
CA LYS A 213 -4.70 -10.71 16.83
C LYS A 213 -5.66 -9.59 16.40
N GLN A 214 -5.48 -9.02 15.21
CA GLN A 214 -6.39 -7.99 14.67
C GLN A 214 -7.78 -8.56 14.38
N HIS A 215 -7.88 -9.76 13.80
CA HIS A 215 -9.16 -10.44 13.60
C HIS A 215 -9.89 -10.69 14.92
N LEU A 216 -9.17 -11.11 15.98
CA LEU A 216 -9.76 -11.30 17.31
C LEU A 216 -10.28 -9.99 17.92
N LEU A 217 -9.53 -8.88 17.77
CA LEU A 217 -9.96 -7.55 18.21
C LEU A 217 -11.19 -7.06 17.43
N TYR A 218 -11.22 -7.30 16.12
CA TYR A 218 -12.36 -6.97 15.27
C TYR A 218 -13.60 -7.78 15.65
N ASN A 219 -13.46 -9.09 15.85
CA ASN A 219 -14.57 -9.95 16.28
C ASN A 219 -15.12 -9.53 17.65
N LYS A 220 -14.24 -9.16 18.60
CA LYS A 220 -14.65 -8.57 19.89
C LYS A 220 -15.37 -7.22 19.74
N SER A 221 -15.11 -6.48 18.66
CA SER A 221 -15.78 -5.20 18.40
C SER A 221 -17.25 -5.35 17.96
N GLY A 222 -17.72 -6.59 17.70
CA GLY A 222 -19.08 -6.91 17.30
C GLY A 222 -19.36 -6.68 15.81
N LEU A 223 -18.32 -6.47 15.02
CA LEU A 223 -18.39 -6.34 13.57
C LEU A 223 -18.10 -7.72 12.95
N ASN A 224 -18.99 -8.19 12.08
CA ASN A 224 -18.80 -9.43 11.32
C ASN A 224 -18.42 -9.12 9.85
N ASP A 225 -18.20 -10.15 9.04
CA ASP A 225 -17.86 -9.97 7.62
C ASP A 225 -18.97 -9.31 6.81
N ARG A 226 -20.24 -9.47 7.22
CA ARG A 226 -21.37 -8.77 6.59
C ARG A 226 -21.31 -7.28 6.88
N ASP A 227 -21.00 -6.90 8.12
CA ASP A 227 -20.80 -5.50 8.50
C ASP A 227 -19.59 -4.91 7.76
N HIS A 228 -18.55 -5.69 7.48
CA HIS A 228 -17.42 -5.22 6.67
C HIS A 228 -17.81 -4.91 5.22
N LYS A 229 -18.55 -5.80 4.55
CA LYS A 229 -19.06 -5.55 3.18
C LYS A 229 -19.90 -4.28 3.13
N LYS A 230 -20.73 -4.06 4.15
CA LYS A 230 -21.52 -2.83 4.30
C LYS A 230 -20.67 -1.58 4.51
N LEU A 231 -19.58 -1.68 5.28
CA LEU A 231 -18.62 -0.58 5.44
C LEU A 231 -17.87 -0.29 4.14
N LEU A 232 -17.56 -1.31 3.33
CA LEU A 232 -16.97 -1.13 2.00
C LEU A 232 -17.98 -0.44 1.05
N GLU A 233 -19.25 -0.80 1.12
CA GLU A 233 -20.32 -0.12 0.39
C GLU A 233 -20.44 1.35 0.80
N ALA A 234 -20.40 1.63 2.11
CA ALA A 234 -20.37 3.00 2.60
C ALA A 234 -19.17 3.78 2.04
N LYS A 235 -17.99 3.17 1.97
CA LYS A 235 -16.80 3.78 1.36
C LYS A 235 -17.03 4.06 -0.13
N ASN A 236 -17.57 3.11 -0.89
CA ASN A 236 -17.84 3.30 -2.32
C ASN A 236 -18.83 4.44 -2.59
N ILE A 237 -19.89 4.55 -1.78
CA ILE A 237 -20.84 5.66 -1.85
C ILE A 237 -20.12 7.00 -1.65
N LEU A 238 -19.20 7.07 -0.69
CA LEU A 238 -18.40 8.28 -0.45
C LEU A 238 -17.40 8.55 -1.57
N ASP A 239 -16.77 7.53 -2.14
CA ASP A 239 -15.78 7.68 -3.22
C ASP A 239 -16.42 8.27 -4.48
N ILE A 240 -17.63 7.82 -4.83
CA ILE A 240 -18.38 8.30 -5.99
C ILE A 240 -19.06 9.64 -5.68
N GLY A 241 -19.60 9.80 -4.47
CA GLY A 241 -20.44 10.93 -4.07
C GLY A 241 -19.74 12.00 -3.22
N PHE A 242 -18.40 12.06 -3.18
CA PHE A 242 -17.67 12.91 -2.21
C PHE A 242 -18.03 14.40 -2.27
N ARG A 243 -18.43 14.90 -3.45
CA ARG A 243 -18.86 16.29 -3.64
C ARG A 243 -20.11 16.57 -2.81
N ASP A 244 -21.10 15.70 -2.94
CA ASP A 244 -22.42 15.80 -2.29
C ASP A 244 -22.60 14.64 -1.31
N ALA A 245 -21.61 14.45 -0.43
CA ALA A 245 -21.53 13.28 0.44
C ALA A 245 -22.73 13.19 1.39
N PRO A 246 -23.39 12.02 1.50
CA PRO A 246 -24.55 11.85 2.37
C PRO A 246 -24.18 12.07 3.84
N GLY A 247 -25.14 12.60 4.60
CA GLY A 247 -25.01 12.71 6.04
C GLY A 247 -24.87 11.33 6.70
N ILE A 248 -24.32 11.27 7.92
CA ILE A 248 -24.14 10.01 8.65
C ILE A 248 -25.43 9.17 8.75
N PRO A 249 -26.62 9.74 9.03
CA PRO A 249 -27.87 8.96 9.06
C PRO A 249 -28.23 8.35 7.70
N GLU A 250 -28.02 9.10 6.63
CA GLU A 250 -28.32 8.67 5.27
C GLU A 250 -27.34 7.61 4.79
N LEU A 251 -26.04 7.81 5.01
CA LEU A 251 -25.01 6.85 4.69
C LEU A 251 -25.22 5.53 5.44
N ALA A 252 -25.66 5.59 6.70
CA ALA A 252 -26.01 4.42 7.49
C ALA A 252 -27.17 3.64 6.86
N ARG A 253 -28.22 4.34 6.41
CA ARG A 253 -29.35 3.75 5.69
C ARG A 253 -28.91 3.11 4.37
N MET A 254 -28.12 3.81 3.55
CA MET A 254 -27.66 3.32 2.24
C MET A 254 -26.74 2.09 2.39
N SER A 255 -25.93 2.04 3.44
CA SER A 255 -25.03 0.91 3.73
C SER A 255 -25.66 -0.19 4.59
N TYR A 256 -26.95 -0.08 4.93
CA TYR A 256 -27.65 -1.03 5.81
C TYR A 256 -26.98 -1.24 7.17
N LEU A 257 -26.40 -0.18 7.74
CA LEU A 257 -25.80 -0.14 9.08
C LEU A 257 -26.59 0.82 9.97
N ASN A 258 -26.49 0.63 11.28
CA ASN A 258 -26.83 1.71 12.20
C ASN A 258 -25.67 2.70 12.31
N GLU A 259 -25.95 3.93 12.73
CA GLU A 259 -24.93 4.98 12.82
C GLU A 259 -23.75 4.65 13.73
N PHE A 260 -23.98 3.91 14.82
CA PHE A 260 -22.93 3.52 15.76
C PHE A 260 -21.94 2.56 15.10
N LYS A 261 -22.45 1.50 14.45
CA LYS A 261 -21.65 0.53 13.69
C LYS A 261 -20.96 1.19 12.51
N LEU A 262 -21.64 2.10 11.81
CA LEU A 262 -21.04 2.85 10.72
C LEU A 262 -19.85 3.68 11.23
N LYS A 263 -20.04 4.55 12.23
CA LYS A 263 -18.96 5.41 12.76
C LYS A 263 -17.78 4.61 13.32
N LYS A 264 -18.06 3.63 14.19
CA LYS A 264 -17.03 2.80 14.84
C LYS A 264 -16.33 1.89 13.84
N GLY A 265 -17.10 1.23 12.98
CA GLY A 265 -16.61 0.32 11.96
C GLY A 265 -15.79 1.02 10.89
N PHE A 266 -16.26 2.17 10.38
CA PHE A 266 -15.55 2.92 9.35
C PHE A 266 -14.17 3.38 9.86
N LYS A 267 -14.10 3.90 11.09
CA LYS A 267 -12.81 4.28 11.71
C LYS A 267 -11.90 3.07 11.94
N SER A 268 -12.45 1.94 12.36
CA SER A 268 -11.68 0.72 12.61
C SER A 268 -11.12 0.12 11.31
N CYS A 269 -11.94 0.09 10.25
CA CYS A 269 -11.60 -0.48 8.95
C CYS A 269 -10.67 0.43 8.13
N PHE A 270 -10.93 1.74 8.10
CA PHE A 270 -10.25 2.66 7.19
C PHE A 270 -9.32 3.67 7.90
N GLY A 271 -9.12 3.51 9.21
CA GLY A 271 -8.16 4.30 10.00
C GLY A 271 -8.57 5.76 10.27
N MET A 272 -9.67 6.24 9.69
CA MET A 272 -10.11 7.63 9.84
C MET A 272 -11.63 7.77 9.99
N THR A 273 -12.07 8.93 10.47
CA THR A 273 -13.51 9.21 10.55
C THR A 273 -14.10 9.45 9.15
N ILE A 274 -15.41 9.20 9.00
CA ILE A 274 -16.15 9.46 7.75
C ILE A 274 -15.96 10.91 7.29
N LYS A 275 -16.03 11.87 8.22
CA LYS A 275 -15.82 13.29 7.92
C LYS A 275 -14.40 13.56 7.39
N SER A 276 -13.39 13.00 8.06
CA SER A 276 -11.99 13.11 7.63
C SER A 276 -11.76 12.48 6.26
N TYR A 277 -12.43 11.38 5.96
CA TYR A 277 -12.36 10.68 4.67
C TYR A 277 -12.95 11.51 3.53
N VAL A 278 -14.13 12.11 3.72
CA VAL A 278 -14.72 13.01 2.72
C VAL A 278 -13.84 14.23 2.49
N ILE A 279 -13.27 14.82 3.54
CA ILE A 279 -12.33 15.94 3.40
C ILE A 279 -11.12 15.51 2.56
N SER A 280 -10.53 14.34 2.82
CA SER A 280 -9.36 13.88 2.06
C SER A 280 -9.67 13.64 0.58
N LEU A 281 -10.86 13.11 0.26
CA LEU A 281 -11.33 12.98 -1.13
C LEU A 281 -11.41 14.34 -1.82
N ARG A 282 -12.03 15.33 -1.16
CA ARG A 282 -12.20 16.69 -1.71
C ARG A 282 -10.85 17.39 -1.93
N MET A 283 -9.92 17.26 -0.99
CA MET A 283 -8.60 17.88 -1.07
C MET A 283 -7.75 17.27 -2.20
N ARG A 284 -7.82 15.95 -2.39
CA ARG A 284 -7.14 15.29 -3.52
C ARG A 284 -7.68 15.76 -4.86
N HIS A 285 -9.01 15.83 -5.00
CA HIS A 285 -9.62 16.38 -6.20
C HIS A 285 -9.21 17.84 -6.45
N ALA A 286 -9.03 18.63 -5.38
CA ALA A 286 -8.57 20.00 -5.50
C ALA A 286 -7.17 20.11 -6.09
N ILE A 287 -6.23 19.25 -5.67
CA ILE A 287 -4.88 19.22 -6.23
C ILE A 287 -4.91 18.81 -7.71
N ASP A 288 -5.72 17.83 -8.08
CA ASP A 288 -5.84 17.42 -9.48
C ASP A 288 -6.32 18.60 -10.35
N LEU A 289 -7.33 19.34 -9.90
CA LEU A 289 -7.85 20.52 -10.61
C LEU A 289 -6.85 21.71 -10.62
N LEU A 290 -6.08 21.90 -9.55
CA LEU A 290 -5.05 22.94 -9.50
C LEU A 290 -3.94 22.69 -10.52
N ASN A 291 -3.49 21.43 -10.64
CA ASN A 291 -2.45 21.03 -11.60
C ASN A 291 -2.89 21.13 -13.07
N GLU A 292 -4.19 21.17 -13.34
CA GLU A 292 -4.70 21.38 -14.70
C GLU A 292 -4.62 22.84 -15.15
N GLU A 293 -4.46 23.80 -14.22
CA GLU A 293 -4.41 25.25 -14.45
C GLU A 293 -5.61 25.87 -15.21
N LYS A 294 -6.68 25.10 -15.45
CA LYS A 294 -7.87 25.54 -16.21
C LYS A 294 -8.92 26.26 -15.37
N HIS A 295 -8.86 26.12 -14.04
CA HIS A 295 -9.92 26.59 -13.15
C HIS A 295 -9.40 27.64 -12.17
N SER A 296 -10.22 28.66 -11.89
CA SER A 296 -10.00 29.59 -10.79
C SER A 296 -10.14 28.88 -9.43
N ILE A 297 -9.51 29.42 -8.38
CA ILE A 297 -9.60 28.85 -7.02
C ILE A 297 -11.06 28.79 -6.56
N THR A 298 -11.88 29.76 -6.97
CA THR A 298 -13.32 29.79 -6.68
C THR A 298 -14.05 28.61 -7.33
N GLU A 299 -13.81 28.34 -8.61
CA GLU A 299 -14.41 27.19 -9.31
C GLU A 299 -13.96 25.86 -8.69
N ILE A 300 -12.67 25.74 -8.34
CA ILE A 300 -12.13 24.55 -7.68
C ILE A 300 -12.83 24.30 -6.35
N ALA A 301 -13.08 25.34 -5.55
CA ALA A 301 -13.81 25.20 -4.29
C ALA A 301 -15.21 24.58 -4.50
N TYR A 302 -15.95 25.04 -5.51
CA TYR A 302 -17.27 24.51 -5.84
C TYR A 302 -17.22 23.09 -6.41
N LEU A 303 -16.26 22.79 -7.29
CA LEU A 303 -16.06 21.45 -7.86
C LEU A 303 -15.71 20.42 -6.77
N CYS A 304 -15.00 20.86 -5.73
CA CYS A 304 -14.69 20.06 -4.54
C CYS A 304 -15.84 19.97 -3.52
N GLY A 305 -17.02 20.55 -3.78
CA GLY A 305 -18.19 20.44 -2.89
C GLY A 305 -18.14 21.36 -1.66
N TYR A 306 -17.46 22.50 -1.76
CA TYR A 306 -17.51 23.58 -0.76
C TYR A 306 -18.46 24.69 -1.22
N ASN A 307 -19.19 25.28 -0.26
CA ASN A 307 -20.13 26.37 -0.53
C ASN A 307 -19.45 27.75 -0.66
N GLY A 308 -18.12 27.81 -0.48
CA GLY A 308 -17.38 29.05 -0.61
C GLY A 308 -15.88 28.90 -0.44
N ILE A 309 -15.16 29.85 -1.02
CA ILE A 309 -13.69 29.88 -1.09
C ILE A 309 -13.01 29.92 0.29
N VAL A 310 -13.63 30.57 1.29
CA VAL A 310 -13.07 30.68 2.65
C VAL A 310 -13.00 29.32 3.35
N GLN A 311 -14.09 28.55 3.25
CA GLN A 311 -14.16 27.21 3.84
C GLN A 311 -13.19 26.25 3.14
N PHE A 312 -13.15 26.32 1.81
CA PHE A 312 -12.21 25.54 1.00
C PHE A 312 -10.76 25.87 1.35
N SER A 313 -10.38 27.16 1.33
CA SER A 313 -8.99 27.58 1.57
C SER A 313 -8.51 27.23 2.97
N THR A 314 -9.40 27.32 3.97
CA THR A 314 -9.10 26.90 5.35
C THR A 314 -8.89 25.38 5.42
N ALA A 315 -9.77 24.59 4.79
CA ALA A 315 -9.63 23.14 4.75
C ALA A 315 -8.35 22.72 4.01
N PHE A 316 -8.06 23.34 2.88
CA PHE A 316 -6.86 23.10 2.06
C PHE A 316 -5.58 23.40 2.85
N LYS A 317 -5.52 24.57 3.50
CA LYS A 317 -4.38 24.94 4.34
C LYS A 317 -4.20 24.00 5.52
N ASN A 318 -5.29 23.59 6.18
CA ASN A 318 -5.21 22.64 7.29
C ASN A 318 -4.77 21.24 6.83
N PHE A 319 -5.12 20.86 5.59
CA PHE A 319 -4.79 19.54 5.06
C PHE A 319 -3.36 19.46 4.50
N TYR A 320 -2.92 20.47 3.74
CA TYR A 320 -1.62 20.48 3.05
C TYR A 320 -0.56 21.37 3.71
N GLY A 321 -0.93 22.23 4.65
CA GLY A 321 -0.02 23.15 5.35
C GLY A 321 0.21 24.49 4.66
N TYR A 322 -0.30 24.70 3.44
CA TYR A 322 -0.14 25.93 2.67
C TYR A 322 -1.43 26.30 1.92
N ALA A 323 -1.52 27.55 1.44
CA ALA A 323 -2.71 28.04 0.74
C ALA A 323 -2.77 27.52 -0.71
N PRO A 324 -3.96 27.30 -1.28
CA PRO A 324 -4.10 26.82 -2.66
C PRO A 324 -3.48 27.76 -3.71
N SER A 325 -3.38 29.05 -3.40
CA SER A 325 -2.69 30.04 -4.24
C SER A 325 -1.19 29.77 -4.43
N ASN A 326 -0.57 28.97 -3.57
CA ASN A 326 0.86 28.65 -3.66
C ASN A 326 1.17 27.55 -4.70
N MET A 327 0.14 26.90 -5.25
CA MET A 327 0.28 25.88 -6.30
C MET A 327 -0.10 26.39 -7.69
N LYS A 328 -0.58 27.64 -7.77
CA LYS A 328 -0.93 28.28 -9.05
C LYS A 328 0.23 29.07 -9.61
#